data_AF-A0A8T6SG15-F1
#
_entry.id   AF-A0A8T6SG15-F1
#
_cell.length_a   1.000
_cell.length_b   1.000
_cell.length_c   1.000
_cell.angle_alpha   90.00
_cell.angle_beta   90.00
_cell.angle_gamma   90.00
#
_symmetry.space_group_name_H-M   'P 1'
#
loop_
_entity.id
_entity.type
_entity.pdbx_description
1 polymer ?
#
loop_
_entity_poly.entity_id
_entity_poly.type
_entity_poly.pdbx_seq_one_letter_code
_entity_poly.pdbx_strand_id
1 'polypeptide(L)' 'MNVAYKTKTDITDRTVVVSEAFGLGIDNHRDFTIYDNVELKIGPKDIVYVTGDSGSGKSVLLKALEKDLGAQAINICDV' A
#
# COMPACT_ATOMS: atom_id res chain seq x y z
N MET A 1 3.55 11.61 -4.50
CA MET A 1 3.50 10.14 -4.55
C MET A 1 2.12 9.65 -4.16
N ASN A 2 1.50 8.80 -4.98
CA ASN A 2 0.18 8.23 -4.74
C ASN A 2 0.29 6.70 -4.69
N VAL A 3 -0.20 6.08 -3.62
CA VAL A 3 -0.27 4.63 -3.52
C VAL A 3 -1.61 4.23 -2.96
N ALA A 4 -2.36 3.47 -3.73
CA ALA A 4 -3.64 2.89 -3.34
C ALA A 4 -3.74 1.45 -3.83
N TYR A 5 -4.50 0.62 -3.14
CA TYR A 5 -4.83 -0.72 -3.60
C TYR A 5 -6.33 -0.98 -3.48
N LYS A 6 -6.89 -1.72 -4.44
CA LYS A 6 -8.26 -2.20 -4.38
C LYS A 6 -8.28 -3.56 -3.72
N THR A 7 -9.01 -3.70 -2.62
CA THR A 7 -9.38 -5.04 -2.15
C THR A 7 -10.56 -5.50 -2.98
N LYS A 8 -10.33 -6.45 -3.89
CA LYS A 8 -11.39 -7.22 -4.54
C LYS A 8 -11.47 -8.58 -3.86
N THR A 9 -12.64 -8.91 -3.34
CA THR A 9 -13.01 -10.30 -3.08
C THR A 9 -13.72 -10.82 -4.33
N ASP A 10 -13.27 -11.94 -4.88
CA ASP A 10 -13.99 -12.57 -5.99
C ASP A 10 -15.33 -13.10 -5.48
N ILE A 11 -16.42 -12.52 -6.00
CA ILE A 11 -17.77 -12.95 -5.70
C ILE A 11 -17.99 -14.29 -6.40
N THR A 12 -18.27 -15.30 -5.60
CA THR A 12 -18.63 -16.67 -6.00
C THR A 12 -19.95 -17.03 -5.34
N ASP A 13 -20.68 -18.01 -5.88
CA ASP A 13 -21.93 -18.48 -5.28
C ASP A 13 -21.76 -18.82 -3.79
N ARG A 14 -20.60 -19.35 -3.41
CA ARG A 14 -20.25 -19.67 -2.02
C ARG A 14 -20.13 -18.43 -1.13
N THR A 15 -19.59 -17.32 -1.64
CA THR A 15 -19.47 -16.07 -0.86
C THR A 15 -20.80 -15.35 -0.72
N VAL A 16 -21.68 -15.45 -1.72
CA VAL A 16 -23.05 -14.92 -1.66
C VAL A 16 -23.85 -15.60 -0.55
N VAL A 17 -23.90 -16.94 -0.53
CA VAL A 17 -24.68 -17.69 0.47
C VAL A 17 -24.24 -17.39 1.91
N VAL A 18 -22.92 -17.32 2.14
CA VAL A 18 -22.39 -16.97 3.47
C VAL A 18 -22.73 -15.51 3.81
N SER A 19 -22.61 -14.59 2.85
CA SER A 19 -22.93 -13.19 3.11
C SER A 19 -24.40 -12.96 3.46
N GLU A 20 -25.33 -13.66 2.80
CA GLU A 20 -26.76 -13.60 3.11
C GLU A 20 -27.08 -14.22 4.47
N ALA A 21 -26.50 -15.39 4.79
CA ALA A 21 -26.74 -16.09 6.05
C ALA A 21 -26.25 -15.30 7.28
N PHE A 22 -25.21 -14.46 7.12
CA PHE A 22 -24.61 -13.66 8.19
C PHE A 22 -24.93 -12.17 8.09
N GLY A 23 -25.75 -11.74 7.11
CA GLY A 23 -26.12 -10.33 6.92
C GLY A 23 -24.95 -9.42 6.56
N LEU A 24 -23.92 -9.94 5.90
CA LEU A 24 -22.73 -9.17 5.48
C LEU A 24 -22.97 -8.53 4.12
N GLY A 25 -22.70 -7.24 3.98
CA GLY A 25 -22.67 -6.58 2.68
C GLY A 25 -21.45 -7.03 1.88
N ILE A 26 -21.65 -7.69 0.74
CA ILE A 26 -20.61 -8.02 -0.24
C ILE A 26 -20.48 -6.91 -1.28
N ASP A 27 -20.21 -5.69 -0.83
CA ASP A 27 -19.98 -4.58 -1.75
C ASP A 27 -18.59 -4.64 -2.39
N ASN A 28 -18.59 -4.41 -3.69
CA ASN A 28 -17.44 -4.41 -4.56
C ASN A 28 -16.48 -3.26 -4.22
N HIS A 29 -15.19 -3.59 -4.22
CA HIS A 29 -14.05 -2.67 -4.27
C HIS A 29 -14.03 -1.58 -3.18
N ARG A 30 -13.36 -1.87 -2.06
CA ARG A 30 -12.77 -0.79 -1.24
C ARG A 30 -11.44 -0.37 -1.83
N ASP A 31 -11.38 0.90 -2.24
CA ASP A 31 -10.12 1.61 -2.48
C ASP A 31 -9.49 1.95 -1.13
N PHE A 32 -8.35 1.33 -0.84
CA PHE A 32 -7.53 1.68 0.31
C PHE A 32 -6.38 2.55 -0.15
N THR A 33 -6.51 3.85 0.05
CA THR A 33 -5.45 4.83 -0.21
C THR A 33 -4.45 4.80 0.95
N ILE A 34 -3.21 4.40 0.66
CA ILE A 34 -2.10 4.41 1.63
C ILE A 34 -1.44 5.79 1.63
N TYR A 35 -1.23 6.38 0.45
CA TYR A 35 -0.66 7.71 0.29
C TYR A 35 -1.46 8.50 -0.75
N ASP A 36 -1.90 9.69 -0.37
CA ASP A 36 -2.60 10.65 -1.23
C ASP A 36 -1.78 11.93 -1.33
N ASN A 37 -1.29 12.21 -2.54
CA ASN A 37 -0.48 13.36 -2.91
C ASN A 37 0.66 13.71 -1.95
N VAL A 38 1.41 12.71 -1.49
CA VAL A 38 2.52 12.94 -0.55
C VAL A 38 3.73 13.52 -1.30
N GLU A 39 4.23 14.67 -0.84
CA GLU A 39 5.47 15.30 -1.29
C GLU A 39 6.53 15.19 -0.18
N LEU A 40 7.70 14.65 -0.50
CA LEU A 40 8.83 14.53 0.41
C LEU A 40 10.01 15.31 -0.15
N LYS A 41 10.62 16.16 0.66
CA LYS A 41 11.82 16.93 0.29
C LYS A 41 13.02 16.28 0.98
N ILE A 42 13.83 15.57 0.20
CA ILE A 42 15.01 14.85 0.68
C ILE A 42 16.20 15.34 -0.16
N GLY A 43 17.22 15.85 0.50
CA GLY A 43 18.47 16.28 -0.11
C GLY A 43 19.48 15.13 -0.28
N PRO A 44 20.53 15.31 -1.10
CA PRO A 44 21.52 14.27 -1.40
C PRO A 44 22.34 13.74 -0.21
N LYS A 45 22.30 14.42 0.94
CA LYS A 45 23.07 14.07 2.15
C LYS A 45 22.18 13.80 3.36
N ASP A 46 20.86 13.75 3.16
CA ASP A 46 19.92 13.58 4.24
C ASP A 46 19.88 12.11 4.67
N ILE A 47 19.85 11.89 5.99
CA ILE A 47 19.59 10.58 6.58
C ILE A 47 18.18 10.65 7.17
N VAL A 48 17.25 9.92 6.56
CA VAL A 48 15.83 9.96 6.91
C VAL A 48 15.44 8.68 7.66
N TYR A 49 14.86 8.83 8.85
CA TYR A 49 14.27 7.72 9.60
C TYR A 49 12.76 7.65 9.36
N VAL A 50 12.28 6.53 8.84
CA VAL A 50 10.85 6.28 8.60
C VAL A 50 10.27 5.47 9.75
N THR A 51 9.26 6.02 10.44
CA THR A 51 8.59 5.39 11.58
C THR A 51 7.06 5.37 11.42
N GLY A 52 6.38 4.59 12.28
CA GLY A 52 4.93 4.44 12.32
C GLY A 52 4.50 3.03 12.73
N ASP A 53 3.22 2.84 13.00
CA ASP A 53 2.66 1.56 13.48
C ASP A 53 2.77 0.41 12.47
N SER A 54 2.64 -0.83 12.92
CA SER A 54 2.57 -1.99 12.02
C SER A 54 1.37 -1.84 11.07
N GLY A 55 1.58 -2.09 9.77
CA GLY A 55 0.53 -1.91 8.76
C GLY A 55 0.35 -0.49 8.21
N SER A 56 1.07 0.52 8.73
CA SER A 56 0.94 1.92 8.30
C SER A 56 1.43 2.25 6.87
N GLY A 57 1.94 1.26 6.13
CA GLY A 57 2.42 1.46 4.76
C GLY A 57 3.92 1.73 4.60
N LYS A 58 4.73 1.69 5.67
CA LYS A 58 6.20 1.95 5.60
C LYS A 58 6.92 1.16 4.49
N SER A 59 6.70 -0.15 4.40
CA SER A 59 7.32 -0.98 3.37
C SER A 59 6.81 -0.62 1.97
N VAL A 60 5.57 -0.14 1.86
CA VAL A 60 5.00 0.32 0.59
C VAL A 60 5.63 1.65 0.17
N LEU A 61 5.87 2.56 1.12
CA LEU A 61 6.61 3.81 0.88
C LEU A 61 8.03 3.54 0.38
N LEU A 62 8.78 2.66 1.05
CA LEU A 62 10.16 2.33 0.65
C LEU A 62 10.22 1.75 -0.77
N LYS A 63 9.31 0.82 -1.11
CA LYS A 63 9.20 0.28 -2.48
C LYS A 63 8.83 1.34 -3.51
N ALA A 64 7.97 2.28 -3.15
CA ALA A 64 7.60 3.37 -4.04
C ALA A 64 8.76 4.34 -4.28
N LEU A 65 9.55 4.66 -3.23
CA LEU A 65 10.77 5.46 -3.34
C LEU A 65 11.86 4.75 -4.17
N GLU A 66 12.06 3.45 -3.95
CA GLU A 66 12.97 2.62 -4.74
C GLU A 66 12.60 2.65 -6.23
N LYS A 67 11.31 2.49 -6.55
CA LYS A 67 10.80 2.59 -7.92
C LYS A 67 10.99 3.99 -8.53
N ASP A 68 10.78 5.04 -7.75
CA ASP A 68 10.89 6.44 -8.20
C ASP A 68 12.36 6.83 -8.48
N LEU A 69 13.29 6.40 -7.62
CA LEU A 69 14.72 6.61 -7.79
C LEU A 69 15.36 5.72 -8.87
N GLY A 70 14.74 4.57 -9.17
CA GLY A 70 15.18 3.65 -10.21
C GLY A 70 16.63 3.18 -9.99
N ALA A 71 17.50 3.40 -10.99
CA ALA A 71 18.89 2.96 -10.93
C ALA A 71 19.74 3.68 -9.86
N GLN A 72 19.24 4.79 -9.28
CA GLN A 72 19.93 5.50 -8.19
C GLN A 72 19.65 4.86 -6.82
N ALA A 73 18.62 4.02 -6.71
CA ALA A 73 18.33 3.30 -5.48
C ALA A 73 19.28 2.13 -5.31
N ILE A 74 19.86 2.01 -4.12
CA ILE A 74 20.54 0.80 -3.67
C ILE A 74 19.75 0.28 -2.47
N ASN A 75 19.17 -0.90 -2.63
CA ASN A 75 18.47 -1.59 -1.56
C ASN A 75 19.45 -2.51 -0.84
N ILE A 76 19.65 -2.25 0.45
CA ILE A 76 20.59 -3.01 1.29
C ILE A 76 20.21 -4.50 1.40
N CYS A 77 18.95 -4.86 1.17
CA CYS A 77 18.50 -6.25 1.22
C CYS A 77 18.91 -7.08 -0.02
N ASP A 78 19.31 -6.42 -1.11
CA ASP A 78 19.69 -7.08 -2.36
C ASP A 78 21.23 -7.21 -2.51
N VAL A 79 21.98 -6.73 -1.51
CA VAL A 79 23.45 -6.78 -1.41
C VAL A 79 23.85 -7.91 -0.48
#